data_AF-A0A845Z7I2-F1
#
_entry.id   AF-A0A845Z7I2-F1
#
_cell.length_a   1.000
_cell.length_b   1.000
_cell.length_c   1.000
_cell.angle_alpha   90.00
_cell.angle_beta   90.00
_cell.angle_gamma   90.00
#
_symmetry.space_group_name_H-M   'P 1'
#
loop_
_entity.id
_entity.type
_entity.pdbx_description
1 polymer ?
#
loop_
_entity_poly.entity_id
_entity_poly.type
_entity_poly.pdbx_seq_one_letter_code
_entity_poly.pdbx_strand_id
1 'polypeptide(L)'
;RLRCVEAWSMVIPWVGFPLAELLREVEPQAEAKYVRFETLLDPEQMPGVSAPWYNWPYVEGLTIEEAMHDLTILSTGLYGKDLLPQNGAPIRLVVPWKYGFKSIKSIVRIDLVDTMPTSLWMAAAPNEYGFYANVNPNVNHPRWSQSSERRIGEGGRRPTLMFNGYEEEVAHLYSDLDLTTNF
;
A
#
# COMPACT_ATOMS: atom_id res chain seq x y z
N ARG A 1 -8.28 4.45 -7.62
CA ARG A 1 -8.33 5.56 -6.62
C ARG A 1 -7.15 5.41 -5.67
N LEU A 2 -6.78 6.45 -4.91
CA LEU A 2 -5.83 6.35 -3.79
C LEU A 2 -6.47 6.94 -2.54
N ARG A 3 -6.42 6.24 -1.42
CA ARG A 3 -7.00 6.66 -0.13
C ARG A 3 -5.93 6.59 0.95
N CYS A 4 -5.51 7.72 1.49
CA CYS A 4 -4.61 7.75 2.64
C CYS A 4 -5.38 7.42 3.92
N VAL A 5 -4.76 6.75 4.88
CA VAL A 5 -5.37 6.43 6.19
C VAL A 5 -5.87 7.68 6.94
N GLU A 6 -5.30 8.84 6.66
CA GLU A 6 -5.62 10.16 7.23
C GLU A 6 -6.94 10.78 6.70
N ALA A 7 -7.85 9.95 6.20
CA ALA A 7 -9.17 10.36 5.72
C ALA A 7 -9.17 11.38 4.56
N TRP A 8 -8.18 11.29 3.66
CA TRP A 8 -8.19 11.99 2.37
C TRP A 8 -7.92 11.04 1.20
N SER A 9 -8.44 11.39 0.02
CA SER A 9 -8.34 10.57 -1.19
C SER A 9 -8.04 11.38 -2.44
N MET A 10 -7.57 10.68 -3.48
CA MET A 10 -7.30 11.22 -4.81
C MET A 10 -7.71 10.20 -5.88
N VAL A 11 -7.95 10.70 -7.10
CA VAL A 11 -8.01 9.88 -8.31
C VAL A 11 -6.78 10.21 -9.12
N ILE A 12 -5.96 9.20 -9.39
CA ILE A 12 -4.64 9.37 -9.96
C ILE A 12 -4.54 8.44 -11.18
N PRO A 13 -4.28 8.97 -12.38
CA PRO A 13 -4.03 8.17 -13.57
C PRO A 13 -2.58 7.67 -13.55
N TRP A 14 -2.36 6.58 -12.81
CA TRP A 14 -1.08 5.90 -12.76
C TRP A 14 -0.72 5.29 -14.12
N VAL A 15 0.59 5.24 -14.40
CA VAL A 15 1.19 4.52 -15.52
C VAL A 15 2.16 3.49 -14.93
N GLY A 16 2.12 2.26 -15.44
CA GLY A 16 2.87 1.15 -14.88
C GLY A 16 2.44 -0.19 -15.48
N PHE A 17 2.78 -1.27 -14.79
CA PHE A 17 2.42 -2.64 -15.16
C PHE A 17 1.98 -3.45 -13.94
N PRO A 18 1.16 -4.50 -14.10
CA PRO A 18 0.77 -5.37 -12.98
C PRO A 18 1.99 -6.03 -12.34
N LEU A 19 2.04 -6.03 -11.00
CA LEU A 19 3.12 -6.70 -10.26
C LEU A 19 3.17 -8.20 -10.59
N ALA A 20 1.99 -8.81 -10.83
CA ALA A 20 1.85 -10.21 -11.21
C ALA A 20 2.68 -10.61 -12.44
N GLU A 21 2.86 -9.69 -13.41
CA GLU A 21 3.71 -9.95 -14.59
C GLU A 21 5.17 -10.16 -14.18
N LEU A 22 5.72 -9.27 -13.34
CA LEU A 22 7.08 -9.41 -12.82
C LEU A 22 7.23 -10.65 -11.96
N LEU A 23 6.23 -10.96 -11.13
CA LEU A 23 6.28 -12.14 -10.27
C LEU A 23 6.27 -13.43 -11.10
N ARG A 24 5.49 -13.51 -12.17
CA ARG A 24 5.50 -14.66 -13.06
C ARG A 24 6.85 -14.90 -13.73
N GLU A 25 7.57 -13.85 -14.10
CA GLU A 25 8.91 -13.96 -14.72
C GLU A 25 9.98 -14.50 -13.76
N VAL A 26 9.82 -14.30 -12.45
CA VAL A 26 10.81 -14.77 -11.44
C VAL A 26 10.43 -16.11 -10.80
N GLU A 27 9.32 -16.72 -11.23
CA GLU A 27 8.85 -18.05 -10.82
C GLU A 27 8.93 -18.30 -9.30
N PRO A 28 8.01 -17.74 -8.48
CA PRO A 28 8.03 -17.86 -7.04
C PRO A 28 8.06 -19.32 -6.60
N GLN A 29 8.93 -19.63 -5.62
CA GLN A 29 8.93 -20.93 -4.98
C GLN A 29 7.60 -21.16 -4.24
N ALA A 30 7.17 -22.42 -4.13
CA ALA A 30 5.89 -22.78 -3.51
C ALA A 30 5.81 -22.36 -2.03
N GLU A 31 6.95 -22.20 -1.37
CA GLU A 31 7.07 -21.77 0.02
C GLU A 31 6.85 -20.25 0.20
N ALA A 32 6.94 -19.46 -0.87
CA ALA A 32 6.74 -18.02 -0.81
C ALA A 32 5.25 -17.68 -0.56
N LYS A 33 4.98 -17.06 0.59
CA LYS A 33 3.62 -16.68 1.04
C LYS A 33 3.38 -15.19 1.00
N TYR A 34 4.46 -14.40 1.01
CA TYR A 34 4.42 -12.95 1.05
C TYR A 34 5.46 -12.34 0.11
N VAL A 35 5.20 -11.10 -0.29
CA VAL A 35 6.14 -10.25 -1.00
C VAL A 35 6.54 -9.11 -0.07
N ARG A 36 7.83 -8.98 0.21
CA ARG A 36 8.41 -7.90 1.01
C ARG A 36 9.05 -6.88 0.07
N PHE A 37 8.77 -5.60 0.31
CA PHE A 37 9.31 -4.49 -0.45
C PHE A 37 10.18 -3.61 0.45
N GLU A 38 11.24 -3.04 -0.12
CA GLU A 38 12.14 -2.12 0.58
C GLU A 38 12.39 -0.87 -0.25
N THR A 39 12.22 0.30 0.38
CA THR A 39 12.58 1.61 -0.18
C THR A 39 14.08 1.87 -0.02
N LEU A 40 14.66 2.63 -0.94
CA LEU A 40 16.02 3.16 -0.82
C LEU A 40 16.27 3.80 0.56
N LEU A 41 17.39 3.47 1.19
CA LEU A 41 17.92 4.16 2.36
C LEU A 41 19.15 4.97 1.95
N ASP A 42 18.97 6.28 1.83
CA ASP A 42 20.05 7.21 1.49
C ASP A 42 19.96 8.46 2.37
N PRO A 43 20.67 8.51 3.51
CA PRO A 43 20.62 9.65 4.43
C PRO A 43 21.13 10.98 3.84
N GLU A 44 21.96 10.94 2.79
CA GLU A 44 22.48 12.16 2.15
C GLU A 44 21.39 12.82 1.29
N GLN A 45 20.61 12.02 0.57
CA GLN A 45 19.55 12.50 -0.32
C GLN A 45 18.15 12.54 0.36
N MET A 46 17.96 11.77 1.43
CA MET A 46 16.67 11.62 2.13
C MET A 46 16.79 12.03 3.60
N PRO A 47 16.84 13.34 3.92
CA PRO A 47 17.08 13.81 5.28
C PRO A 47 16.07 13.29 6.31
N GLY A 48 14.85 12.93 5.88
CA GLY A 48 13.82 12.34 6.74
C GLY A 48 14.15 10.97 7.35
N VAL A 49 15.09 10.21 6.76
CA VAL A 49 15.49 8.89 7.30
C VAL A 49 16.40 8.98 8.54
N SER A 50 16.75 10.20 8.96
CA SER A 50 17.44 10.45 10.24
C SER A 50 16.48 10.46 11.44
N ALA A 51 15.17 10.40 11.20
CA ALA A 51 14.15 10.43 12.23
C ALA A 51 14.21 9.18 13.14
N PRO A 52 14.45 9.32 14.46
CA PRO A 52 14.74 8.18 15.35
C PRO A 52 13.50 7.37 15.75
N TRP A 53 12.29 7.86 15.45
CA TRP A 53 11.03 7.20 15.80
C TRP A 53 10.60 6.12 14.80
N TYR A 54 11.31 5.97 13.67
CA TYR A 54 11.05 4.94 12.68
C TYR A 54 12.26 4.01 12.51
N ASN A 55 11.97 2.72 12.30
CA ASN A 55 13.00 1.74 11.93
C ASN A 55 13.18 1.76 10.41
N TRP A 56 14.20 2.47 9.93
CA TRP A 56 14.52 2.60 8.51
C TRP A 56 15.31 1.39 7.98
N PRO A 57 15.22 1.02 6.69
CA PRO A 57 14.44 1.63 5.60
C PRO A 57 12.93 1.52 5.75
N TYR A 58 12.18 2.22 4.89
CA TYR A 58 10.74 1.97 4.75
C TYR A 58 10.53 0.58 4.13
N VAL A 59 9.83 -0.29 4.86
CA VAL A 59 9.52 -1.67 4.47
C VAL A 59 8.01 -1.86 4.44
N GLU A 60 7.53 -2.56 3.44
CA GLU A 60 6.13 -2.99 3.33
C GLU A 60 6.03 -4.44 2.87
N GLY A 61 4.81 -4.99 2.94
CA GLY A 61 4.55 -6.31 2.38
C GLY A 61 3.11 -6.54 1.97
N LEU A 62 2.94 -7.55 1.13
CA LEU A 62 1.65 -8.09 0.68
C LEU A 62 1.68 -9.60 0.84
N THR A 63 0.50 -10.23 0.97
CA THR A 63 0.39 -11.67 0.68
C THR A 63 0.72 -11.93 -0.80
N ILE A 64 1.11 -13.16 -1.13
CA ILE A 64 1.37 -13.52 -2.53
C ILE A 64 0.12 -13.36 -3.40
N GLU A 65 -1.06 -13.66 -2.87
CA GLU A 65 -2.35 -13.51 -3.56
C GLU A 65 -2.66 -12.05 -3.89
N GLU A 66 -2.45 -11.13 -2.93
CA GLU A 66 -2.60 -9.69 -3.16
C GLU A 66 -1.59 -9.15 -4.18
N ALA A 67 -0.36 -9.67 -4.15
CA ALA A 67 0.70 -9.25 -5.06
C ALA A 67 0.47 -9.76 -6.49
N MET A 68 -0.19 -10.91 -6.64
CA MET A 68 -0.58 -11.50 -7.92
C MET A 68 -1.89 -10.95 -8.49
N HIS A 69 -2.62 -10.13 -7.73
CA HIS A 69 -3.88 -9.53 -8.21
C HIS A 69 -3.63 -8.43 -9.25
N ASP A 70 -4.40 -8.42 -10.35
CA ASP A 70 -4.20 -7.52 -11.49
C ASP A 70 -4.30 -6.02 -11.15
N LEU A 71 -5.03 -5.67 -10.08
CA LEU A 71 -5.12 -4.29 -9.59
C LEU A 71 -3.87 -3.82 -8.83
N THR A 72 -2.98 -4.73 -8.41
CA THR A 72 -1.69 -4.37 -7.80
C THR A 72 -0.69 -4.09 -8.91
N ILE A 73 -0.24 -2.83 -9.00
CA ILE A 73 0.68 -2.41 -10.06
C ILE A 73 1.97 -1.84 -9.48
N LEU A 74 3.05 -2.01 -10.25
CA LEU A 74 4.26 -1.21 -10.13
C LEU A 74 4.11 -0.01 -11.08
N SER A 75 3.97 1.18 -10.49
CA SER A 75 3.85 2.43 -11.23
C SER A 75 5.23 3.04 -11.46
N THR A 76 5.45 3.48 -12.70
CA THR A 76 6.64 4.20 -13.17
C THR A 76 6.30 5.61 -13.66
N GLY A 77 5.01 5.93 -13.81
CA GLY A 77 4.54 7.27 -14.22
C GLY A 77 3.21 7.70 -13.61
N LEU A 78 2.89 8.98 -13.74
CA LEU A 78 1.56 9.55 -13.48
C LEU A 78 1.22 10.63 -14.52
N TYR A 79 -0.05 10.73 -14.92
CA TYR A 79 -0.52 11.71 -15.93
C TYR A 79 0.29 11.65 -17.26
N GLY A 80 0.63 10.43 -17.69
CA GLY A 80 1.36 10.21 -18.96
C GLY A 80 2.83 10.63 -18.94
N LYS A 81 3.40 10.92 -17.76
CA LYS A 81 4.82 11.28 -17.58
C LYS A 81 5.47 10.38 -16.53
N ASP A 82 6.80 10.34 -16.54
CA ASP A 82 7.58 9.64 -15.51
C ASP A 82 7.24 10.16 -14.10
N LEU A 83 7.38 9.28 -13.10
CA LEU A 83 7.21 9.67 -11.71
C LEU A 83 8.22 10.75 -11.33
N LEU A 84 7.72 11.77 -10.63
CA LEU A 84 8.57 12.73 -9.94
C LEU A 84 9.02 12.16 -8.57
N PRO A 85 10.18 12.57 -8.03
CA PRO A 85 10.72 12.05 -6.77
C PRO A 85 9.74 12.06 -5.60
N GLN A 86 8.92 13.11 -5.43
CA GLN A 86 7.91 13.20 -4.36
C GLN A 86 6.85 12.10 -4.42
N ASN A 87 6.63 11.51 -5.59
CA ASN A 87 5.68 10.44 -5.82
C ASN A 87 6.33 9.05 -5.66
N GLY A 88 7.64 8.97 -5.42
CA GLY A 88 8.36 7.71 -5.21
C GLY A 88 9.04 7.17 -6.47
N ALA A 89 9.55 8.06 -7.32
CA ALA A 89 10.33 7.68 -8.50
C ALA A 89 11.56 6.80 -8.13
N PRO A 90 12.07 5.98 -9.06
CA PRO A 90 11.55 5.75 -10.42
C PRO A 90 10.39 4.74 -10.45
N ILE A 91 10.18 3.99 -9.38
CA ILE A 91 9.18 2.92 -9.30
C ILE A 91 8.55 2.87 -7.91
N ARG A 92 7.22 2.76 -7.87
CA ARG A 92 6.43 2.63 -6.65
C ARG A 92 5.40 1.53 -6.76
N LEU A 93 4.97 1.01 -5.62
CA LEU A 93 3.80 0.14 -5.55
C LEU A 93 2.52 0.98 -5.52
N VAL A 94 1.45 0.44 -6.08
CA VAL A 94 0.08 0.94 -5.97
C VAL A 94 -0.85 -0.23 -5.72
N VAL A 95 -1.56 -0.19 -4.58
CA VAL A 95 -2.58 -1.18 -4.20
C VAL A 95 -3.88 -0.46 -3.90
N PRO A 96 -4.79 -0.34 -4.89
CA PRO A 96 -5.82 0.70 -4.86
C PRO A 96 -6.94 0.48 -3.82
N TRP A 97 -7.11 -0.74 -3.32
CA TRP A 97 -8.11 -1.07 -2.29
C TRP A 97 -7.60 -0.94 -0.85
N LYS A 98 -6.30 -0.68 -0.67
CA LYS A 98 -5.64 -0.52 0.63
C LYS A 98 -5.37 0.94 0.97
N TYR A 99 -5.11 1.21 2.24
CA TYR A 99 -4.65 2.53 2.66
C TYR A 99 -3.28 2.87 2.05
N GLY A 100 -3.09 4.16 1.77
CA GLY A 100 -1.98 4.65 0.95
C GLY A 100 -0.58 4.33 1.47
N PHE A 101 -0.42 4.01 2.77
CA PHE A 101 0.88 3.60 3.31
C PHE A 101 1.37 2.25 2.75
N LYS A 102 0.46 1.34 2.39
CA LYS A 102 0.81 0.08 1.73
C LYS A 102 1.46 0.27 0.35
N SER A 103 1.23 1.42 -0.28
CA SER A 103 1.76 1.75 -1.61
C SER A 103 3.15 2.38 -1.50
N ILE A 104 4.13 1.56 -1.11
CA ILE A 104 5.55 1.89 -0.89
C ILE A 104 6.20 2.60 -2.10
N LYS A 105 7.15 3.50 -1.84
CA LYS A 105 7.82 4.38 -2.82
C LYS A 105 9.27 3.99 -3.05
N SER A 106 9.83 4.34 -4.20
CA SER A 106 11.27 4.25 -4.50
C SER A 106 11.86 2.88 -4.14
N ILE A 107 11.21 1.83 -4.66
CA ILE A 107 11.52 0.43 -4.33
C ILE A 107 12.90 0.08 -4.89
N VAL A 108 13.76 -0.51 -4.06
CA VAL A 108 15.09 -1.02 -4.44
C VAL A 108 15.21 -2.53 -4.29
N ARG A 109 14.33 -3.16 -3.49
CA ARG A 109 14.34 -4.62 -3.27
C ARG A 109 12.91 -5.17 -3.16
N ILE A 110 12.72 -6.34 -3.78
CA ILE A 110 11.51 -7.15 -3.69
C ILE A 110 11.97 -8.57 -3.30
N ASP A 111 11.60 -9.01 -2.10
CA ASP A 111 11.92 -10.36 -1.61
C ASP A 111 10.63 -11.19 -1.57
N LEU A 112 10.71 -12.46 -1.98
CA LEU A 112 9.66 -13.45 -1.81
C LEU A 112 9.95 -14.27 -0.56
N VAL A 113 9.05 -14.24 0.43
CA VAL A 113 9.31 -14.76 1.78
C VAL A 113 8.17 -15.64 2.28
N ASP A 114 8.48 -16.58 3.18
CA ASP A 114 7.53 -17.54 3.76
C ASP A 114 6.80 -17.00 5.00
N THR A 115 7.33 -15.92 5.58
CA THR A 115 6.89 -15.34 6.85
C THR A 115 6.43 -13.90 6.63
N MET A 116 5.32 -13.52 7.27
CA MET A 116 4.74 -12.18 7.12
C MET A 116 5.75 -11.10 7.54
N PRO A 117 6.15 -10.17 6.66
CA PRO A 117 7.08 -9.11 7.00
C PRO A 117 6.39 -8.04 7.86
N THR A 118 7.10 -7.53 8.86
CA THR A 118 6.65 -6.36 9.62
C THR A 118 6.88 -5.09 8.80
N SER A 119 5.80 -4.34 8.52
CA SER A 119 5.92 -3.05 7.82
C SER A 119 6.37 -1.91 8.75
N LEU A 120 6.83 -0.80 8.18
CA LEU A 120 7.28 0.36 8.95
C LEU A 120 6.18 0.90 9.87
N TRP A 121 4.93 0.98 9.39
CA TRP A 121 3.82 1.49 10.21
C TRP A 121 3.36 0.49 11.27
N MET A 122 3.40 -0.82 10.98
CA MET A 122 3.17 -1.85 12.00
C MET A 122 4.20 -1.76 13.13
N ALA A 123 5.48 -1.55 12.79
CA ALA A 123 6.54 -1.39 13.79
C ALA A 123 6.39 -0.10 14.61
N ALA A 124 5.97 1.00 13.96
CA ALA A 124 5.87 2.30 14.61
C ALA A 124 4.65 2.44 15.54
N ALA A 125 3.51 1.85 15.16
CA ALA A 125 2.27 1.91 15.93
C ALA A 125 1.39 0.67 15.66
N PRO A 126 1.72 -0.49 16.24
CA PRO A 126 1.03 -1.76 15.98
C PRO A 126 -0.44 -1.76 16.40
N ASN A 127 -0.84 -0.84 17.28
CA ASN A 127 -2.23 -0.65 17.70
C ASN A 127 -3.04 0.24 16.73
N GLU A 128 -2.43 0.81 15.70
CA GLU A 128 -3.07 1.72 14.74
C GLU A 128 -3.05 1.18 13.30
N TYR A 129 -2.01 0.45 12.92
CA TYR A 129 -1.79 0.00 11.54
C TYR A 129 -1.55 -1.51 11.51
N GLY A 130 -2.44 -2.23 10.85
CA GLY A 130 -2.31 -3.66 10.61
C GLY A 130 -1.65 -4.00 9.28
N PHE A 131 -1.42 -5.29 9.06
CA PHE A 131 -0.76 -5.80 7.86
C PHE A 131 -1.62 -5.62 6.61
N TYR A 132 -2.92 -5.92 6.69
CA TYR A 132 -3.78 -5.94 5.52
C TYR A 132 -4.17 -4.52 5.11
N ALA A 133 -4.52 -3.64 6.05
CA ALA A 133 -4.79 -2.23 5.77
C ALA A 133 -5.81 -1.99 4.64
N ASN A 134 -6.80 -2.88 4.54
CA ASN A 134 -7.89 -2.73 3.58
C ASN A 134 -8.72 -1.49 3.93
N VAL A 135 -9.08 -0.68 2.92
CA VAL A 135 -9.95 0.49 3.16
C VAL A 135 -11.31 -0.01 3.60
N ASN A 136 -11.67 0.25 4.85
CA ASN A 136 -12.91 -0.21 5.46
C ASN A 136 -13.59 0.93 6.23
N PRO A 137 -14.76 1.43 5.77
CA PRO A 137 -15.46 2.52 6.45
C PRO A 137 -16.03 2.14 7.83
N ASN A 138 -16.16 0.84 8.11
CA ASN A 138 -16.74 0.30 9.34
C ASN A 138 -15.69 0.10 10.45
N VAL A 139 -14.40 0.18 10.13
CA VAL A 139 -13.30 0.06 11.09
C VAL A 139 -12.61 1.41 11.21
N ASN A 140 -12.82 2.08 12.34
CA ASN A 140 -12.23 3.37 12.59
C ASN A 140 -10.74 3.22 12.95
N HIS A 141 -9.97 4.23 12.59
CA HIS A 141 -8.63 4.41 13.15
C HIS A 141 -8.78 4.82 14.64
N PRO A 142 -7.88 4.43 15.56
CA PRO A 142 -8.02 4.74 16.99
C PRO A 142 -8.23 6.23 17.30
N ARG A 143 -7.72 7.11 16.43
CA ARG A 143 -7.77 8.57 16.59
C ARG A 143 -8.82 9.28 15.73
N TRP A 144 -9.44 8.64 14.75
CA TRP A 144 -10.44 9.27 13.88
C TRP A 144 -11.31 8.26 13.13
N SER A 145 -12.49 8.70 12.71
CA SER A 145 -13.38 7.85 11.91
C SER A 145 -12.88 7.64 10.49
N GLN A 146 -13.05 6.42 9.96
CA GLN A 146 -12.80 6.09 8.55
C GLN A 146 -14.05 6.15 7.67
N SER A 147 -15.23 6.40 8.25
CA SER A 147 -16.53 6.41 7.55
C SER A 147 -16.65 7.43 6.41
N SER A 148 -15.84 8.50 6.44
CA SER A 148 -15.82 9.54 5.41
C SER A 148 -14.40 9.98 5.08
N GLU A 149 -14.24 10.62 3.92
CA GLU A 149 -12.97 11.12 3.41
C GLU A 149 -13.12 12.48 2.74
N ARG A 150 -12.02 13.24 2.68
CA ARG A 150 -11.90 14.45 1.87
C ARG A 150 -11.19 14.12 0.56
N ARG A 151 -11.88 14.22 -0.58
CA ARG A 151 -11.23 14.07 -1.88
C ARG A 151 -10.52 15.37 -2.24
N ILE A 152 -9.22 15.30 -2.49
CA ILE A 152 -8.43 16.47 -2.87
C ILE A 152 -8.92 17.01 -4.21
N GLY A 153 -9.15 18.32 -4.27
CA GLY A 153 -9.74 19.01 -5.42
C GLY A 153 -11.28 19.16 -5.35
N GLU A 154 -11.94 18.56 -4.37
CA GLU A 154 -13.39 18.70 -4.13
C GLU A 154 -13.66 19.41 -2.80
N GLY A 155 -14.83 20.06 -2.69
CA GLY A 155 -15.30 20.65 -1.45
C GLY A 155 -15.99 19.63 -0.54
N GLY A 156 -15.79 19.75 0.77
CA GLY A 156 -16.47 18.92 1.78
C GLY A 156 -15.90 17.51 1.95
N ARG A 157 -16.69 16.65 2.60
CA ARG A 157 -16.38 15.23 2.82
C ARG A 157 -17.39 14.35 2.09
N ARG A 158 -17.00 13.14 1.77
CA ARG A 158 -17.83 12.11 1.14
C ARG A 158 -17.71 10.78 1.90
N PRO A 159 -18.68 9.86 1.79
CA PRO A 159 -18.55 8.52 2.36
C PRO A 159 -17.34 7.78 1.79
N THR A 160 -16.60 7.08 2.65
CA THR A 160 -15.57 6.13 2.25
C THR A 160 -16.26 4.87 1.72
N LEU A 161 -15.75 4.30 0.63
CA LEU A 161 -16.27 3.05 0.06
C LEU A 161 -15.50 1.85 0.62
N MET A 162 -16.16 0.72 0.82
CA MET A 162 -15.51 -0.55 1.17
C MET A 162 -14.52 -0.94 0.08
N PHE A 163 -13.34 -1.42 0.47
CA PHE A 163 -12.21 -1.70 -0.42
C PHE A 163 -11.88 -0.53 -1.38
N ASN A 164 -12.13 0.71 -0.94
CA ASN A 164 -11.98 1.92 -1.75
C ASN A 164 -12.80 1.93 -3.06
N GLY A 165 -13.87 1.12 -3.11
CA GLY A 165 -14.73 0.95 -4.28
C GLY A 165 -14.32 -0.19 -5.22
N TYR A 166 -13.47 -1.11 -4.76
CA TYR A 166 -13.05 -2.31 -5.51
C TYR A 166 -13.56 -3.61 -4.86
N GLU A 167 -14.69 -3.55 -4.17
CA GLU A 167 -15.19 -4.67 -3.38
C GLU A 167 -15.52 -5.89 -4.25
N GLU A 168 -16.16 -5.69 -5.40
CA GLU A 168 -16.50 -6.77 -6.33
C GLU A 168 -15.26 -7.50 -6.85
N GLU A 169 -14.16 -6.77 -7.02
CA GLU A 169 -12.89 -7.30 -7.52
C GLU A 169 -12.07 -7.99 -6.44
N VAL A 170 -12.03 -7.50 -5.19
CA VAL A 170 -11.04 -7.97 -4.20
C VAL A 170 -11.61 -8.64 -2.96
N ALA A 171 -12.93 -8.57 -2.71
CA ALA A 171 -13.50 -9.13 -1.46
C ALA A 171 -13.23 -10.63 -1.30
N HIS A 172 -13.16 -11.37 -2.40
CA HIS A 172 -12.91 -12.81 -2.41
C HIS A 172 -11.53 -13.20 -1.83
N LEU A 173 -10.53 -12.31 -1.87
CA LEU A 173 -9.21 -12.53 -1.27
C LEU A 173 -9.25 -12.58 0.27
N TYR A 174 -10.37 -12.20 0.88
CA TYR A 174 -10.48 -11.96 2.31
C TYR A 174 -11.67 -12.69 2.95
N SER A 175 -12.31 -13.64 2.25
CA SER A 175 -13.51 -14.33 2.73
C SER A 175 -13.35 -15.02 4.08
N ASP A 176 -12.12 -15.45 4.39
CA ASP A 176 -11.79 -16.23 5.58
C ASP A 176 -11.22 -15.35 6.71
N LEU A 177 -11.14 -14.03 6.52
CA LEU A 177 -10.61 -13.09 7.49
C LEU A 177 -11.71 -12.27 8.16
N ASP A 178 -11.62 -12.16 9.48
CA ASP A 178 -12.34 -11.11 10.21
C ASP A 178 -11.62 -9.76 10.00
N LEU A 179 -12.18 -8.93 9.13
CA LEU A 179 -11.64 -7.62 8.77
C LEU A 179 -11.72 -6.58 9.89
N THR A 180 -12.37 -6.87 11.02
CA THR A 180 -12.38 -6.00 12.21
C THR A 180 -11.15 -6.20 13.09
N THR A 181 -10.52 -7.37 13.00
CA THR A 181 -9.30 -7.73 13.73
C THR A 181 -8.07 -7.78 12.82
N ASN A 182 -8.28 -8.06 11.53
CA ASN A 182 -7.24 -8.13 10.47
C ASN A 182 -7.29 -6.88 9.57
N PHE A 183 -7.19 -5.70 10.19
CA PHE A 183 -7.21 -4.41 9.50
C PHE A 183 -5.84 -3.94 9.02
#